data_AF-A0A936WWW0-F1
#
_entry.id   AF-A0A936WWW0-F1
#
_cell.length_a   1.000
_cell.length_b   1.000
_cell.length_c   1.000
_cell.angle_alpha   90.00
_cell.angle_beta   90.00
_cell.angle_gamma   90.00
#
_symmetry.space_group_name_H-M   'P 1'
#
loop_
_entity.id
_entity.type
_entity.pdbx_description
1 polymer ?
#
loop_
_entity_poly.entity_id
_entity_poly.type
_entity_poly.pdbx_seq_one_letter_code
_entity_poly.pdbx_strand_id
1 'polypeptide(L)'
;MVKKNVVIQLKDIKKFEKVFEIAATLGIYDLVAVKHIISDKQRVYNQLVKEAMLVIDNKKRQYSNFTSVKLIKDSIPYSESFYAVYPENNYKSFEAFESSSVDYGSDMVKKDLNKKSTYYFEGVSVSTFDKVIDEGNPRKEIQYILELKIKYLIK
;
A
#
# COMPACT_ATOMS: atom_id res chain seq x y z
N MET A 1 32.59 -14.14 15.81
CA MET A 1 31.30 -14.44 16.45
C MET A 1 30.22 -14.43 15.38
N VAL A 2 29.40 -15.48 15.25
CA VAL A 2 28.42 -15.60 14.16
C VAL A 2 27.11 -14.94 14.59
N LYS A 3 26.62 -13.97 13.82
CA LYS A 3 25.29 -13.37 14.04
C LYS A 3 24.20 -14.37 13.63
N LYS A 4 23.17 -14.53 14.46
CA LYS A 4 22.02 -15.41 14.20
C LYS A 4 20.75 -14.57 14.08
N ASN A 5 19.84 -14.99 13.21
CA ASN A 5 18.55 -14.34 12.99
C ASN A 5 17.42 -15.22 13.55
N VAL A 6 16.40 -14.57 14.12
CA VAL A 6 15.15 -15.22 14.55
C VAL A 6 14.04 -14.77 13.60
N VAL A 7 13.31 -15.73 13.02
CA VAL A 7 12.19 -15.45 12.12
C VAL A 7 10.89 -15.79 12.84
N ILE A 8 9.98 -14.83 12.93
CA ILE A 8 8.68 -14.99 13.59
C ILE A 8 7.58 -14.73 12.56
N GLN A 9 6.70 -15.71 12.38
CA GLN A 9 5.51 -15.56 11.54
C GLN A 9 4.30 -15.20 12.41
N LEU A 10 3.68 -14.06 12.10
CA LEU A 10 2.47 -13.61 12.77
C LEU A 10 1.26 -13.79 11.85
N LYS A 11 0.19 -14.39 12.39
CA LYS A 11 -1.13 -14.44 11.71
C LYS A 11 -1.89 -13.12 11.84
N ASP A 12 -1.60 -12.35 12.88
CA ASP A 12 -2.24 -11.08 13.20
C ASP A 12 -1.16 -10.03 13.43
N ILE A 13 -1.11 -9.02 12.56
CA ILE A 13 -0.12 -7.94 12.59
C ILE A 13 -0.24 -7.09 13.86
N LYS A 14 -1.42 -7.05 14.50
CA LYS A 14 -1.61 -6.30 15.76
C LYS A 14 -0.77 -6.85 16.91
N LYS A 15 -0.31 -8.09 16.81
CA LYS A 15 0.57 -8.72 17.80
C LYS A 15 2.04 -8.35 17.61
N PHE A 16 2.39 -7.63 16.56
CA PHE A 16 3.77 -7.25 16.25
C PHE A 16 4.40 -6.45 17.39
N GLU A 17 3.72 -5.42 17.92
CA GLU A 17 4.23 -4.59 19.02
C GLU A 17 4.57 -5.44 20.25
N LYS A 18 3.67 -6.35 20.64
CA LYS A 18 3.90 -7.26 21.76
C LYS A 18 5.10 -8.19 21.55
N VAL A 19 5.31 -8.66 20.31
CA VAL A 19 6.50 -9.48 20.00
C VAL A 19 7.77 -8.65 20.05
N PHE A 20 7.72 -7.41 19.58
CA PHE A 20 8.84 -6.49 19.65
C PHE A 20 9.21 -6.16 21.10
N GLU A 21 8.24 -5.92 21.97
CA GLU A 21 8.46 -5.73 23.41
C GLU A 21 9.18 -6.92 24.05
N ILE A 22 8.74 -8.15 23.74
CA ILE A 22 9.38 -9.38 24.25
C ILE A 22 10.80 -9.53 23.69
N ALA A 23 11.02 -9.21 22.41
CA ALA A 23 12.35 -9.25 21.80
C ALA A 23 13.31 -8.26 22.49
N ALA A 24 12.83 -7.06 22.81
CA ALA A 24 13.61 -6.04 23.49
C ALA A 24 14.00 -6.45 24.93
N THR A 25 13.13 -7.16 25.67
CA THR A 25 13.50 -7.70 27.00
C THR A 25 14.54 -8.80 26.93
N LEU A 26 14.66 -9.48 25.79
CA LEU A 26 15.68 -10.49 25.51
C LEU A 26 16.96 -9.92 24.89
N GLY A 27 17.07 -8.59 24.77
CA GLY A 27 18.25 -7.93 24.18
C GLY A 27 18.31 -7.98 22.65
N ILE A 28 17.19 -8.31 21.98
CA ILE A 28 17.08 -8.35 20.52
C ILE A 28 16.44 -7.04 20.05
N TYR A 29 17.25 -6.13 19.52
CA TYR A 29 16.81 -4.79 19.11
C TYR A 29 16.77 -4.60 17.59
N ASP A 30 17.55 -5.40 16.84
CA ASP A 30 17.69 -5.24 15.40
C ASP A 30 16.52 -5.92 14.66
N LEU A 31 15.69 -5.10 14.00
CA LEU A 31 14.68 -5.56 13.07
C LEU A 31 15.26 -5.57 11.65
N VAL A 32 15.51 -6.77 11.10
CA VAL A 32 16.15 -6.92 9.79
C VAL A 32 15.17 -6.72 8.63
N ALA A 33 13.98 -7.34 8.71
CA ALA A 33 12.97 -7.26 7.65
C ALA A 33 11.58 -7.66 8.18
N VAL A 34 10.53 -7.04 7.64
CA VAL A 34 9.14 -7.42 7.84
C VAL A 34 8.55 -7.78 6.49
N LYS A 35 8.08 -9.03 6.33
CA LYS A 35 7.45 -9.50 5.09
C LYS A 35 5.98 -9.78 5.34
N HIS A 36 5.11 -9.20 4.52
CA HIS A 36 3.69 -9.48 4.54
C HIS A 36 3.39 -10.68 3.64
N ILE A 37 2.84 -11.76 4.21
CA ILE A 37 2.48 -12.98 3.48
C ILE A 37 0.98 -12.96 3.15
N ILE A 38 0.65 -13.19 1.88
CA ILE A 38 -0.73 -13.27 1.39
C ILE A 38 -1.20 -14.72 1.51
N SER A 39 -2.30 -14.96 2.21
CA SER A 39 -2.89 -16.30 2.34
C SER A 39 -3.94 -16.62 1.27
N ASP A 40 -4.63 -15.62 0.69
CA ASP A 40 -5.72 -15.87 -0.26
C ASP A 40 -5.93 -14.72 -1.26
N LYS A 41 -5.09 -14.69 -2.30
CA LYS A 41 -5.18 -13.72 -3.40
C LYS A 41 -6.49 -13.87 -4.20
N GLN A 42 -7.00 -15.10 -4.34
CA GLN A 42 -8.18 -15.39 -5.14
C GLN A 42 -9.45 -14.80 -4.51
N ARG A 43 -9.59 -14.91 -3.19
CA ARG A 43 -10.72 -14.32 -2.47
C ARG A 43 -10.78 -12.80 -2.63
N VAL A 44 -9.63 -12.12 -2.55
CA VAL A 44 -9.55 -10.67 -2.75
C VAL A 44 -9.92 -10.30 -4.18
N TYR A 45 -9.38 -11.03 -5.16
CA TYR A 45 -9.74 -10.86 -6.57
C TYR A 45 -11.25 -10.96 -6.80
N ASN A 46 -11.89 -12.04 -6.30
CA ASN A 46 -13.32 -12.25 -6.47
C ASN A 46 -14.16 -11.11 -5.86
N GLN A 47 -13.72 -10.58 -4.72
CA GLN A 47 -14.37 -9.42 -4.08
C GLN A 47 -14.24 -8.16 -4.94
N LEU A 48 -13.05 -7.87 -5.48
CA LEU A 48 -12.84 -6.71 -6.34
C LEU A 48 -13.65 -6.80 -7.65
N VAL A 49 -13.71 -7.98 -8.27
CA VAL A 49 -14.53 -8.20 -9.46
C VAL A 49 -16.00 -7.94 -9.17
N LYS A 50 -16.52 -8.45 -8.05
CA LYS A 50 -17.92 -8.22 -7.64
C LYS A 50 -18.21 -6.72 -7.52
N GLU A 51 -17.35 -5.98 -6.85
CA GLU A 51 -17.52 -4.53 -6.67
C GLU A 51 -17.37 -3.75 -7.98
N ALA A 52 -16.44 -4.16 -8.84
CA ALA A 52 -16.27 -3.55 -10.15
C ALA A 52 -17.52 -3.73 -11.02
N MET A 53 -18.16 -4.91 -11.01
CA MET A 53 -19.40 -5.15 -11.75
C MET A 53 -20.54 -4.22 -11.29
N LEU A 54 -20.64 -3.93 -9.98
CA LEU A 54 -21.62 -2.97 -9.46
C LEU A 54 -21.36 -1.54 -9.98
N VAL A 55 -20.10 -1.13 -10.05
CA VAL A 55 -19.69 0.17 -10.63
C VAL A 55 -20.06 0.23 -12.12
N ILE A 56 -19.75 -0.83 -12.86
CA ILE A 56 -20.02 -0.93 -14.30
C ILE A 56 -21.52 -0.84 -14.57
N ASP A 57 -22.33 -1.58 -13.82
CA ASP A 57 -23.78 -1.56 -13.98
C ASP A 57 -24.38 -0.19 -13.66
N ASN A 58 -23.83 0.50 -12.66
CA ASN A 58 -24.23 1.88 -12.36
C ASN A 58 -23.89 2.82 -13.53
N LYS A 59 -22.66 2.76 -14.04
CA LYS A 59 -22.23 3.56 -15.20
C LYS A 59 -23.09 3.27 -16.44
N LYS A 60 -23.37 2.01 -16.75
CA LYS A 60 -24.27 1.63 -17.87
C LYS A 60 -25.65 2.29 -17.76
N ARG A 61 -26.25 2.27 -16.56
CA ARG A 61 -27.54 2.93 -16.31
C ARG A 61 -27.44 4.44 -16.52
N GLN A 62 -26.41 5.07 -15.97
CA GLN A 62 -26.19 6.51 -16.14
C GLN A 62 -26.04 6.89 -17.62
N TYR A 63 -25.17 6.22 -18.36
CA TYR A 63 -24.98 6.51 -19.80
C TYR A 63 -26.28 6.33 -20.60
N SER A 64 -27.03 5.25 -20.35
CA SER A 64 -28.30 4.99 -21.05
C SER A 64 -29.33 6.09 -20.76
N ASN A 65 -29.41 6.56 -19.51
CA ASN A 65 -30.32 7.62 -19.09
C ASN A 65 -29.97 8.98 -19.73
N PHE A 66 -28.68 9.32 -19.81
CA PHE A 66 -28.25 10.62 -20.33
C PHE A 66 -28.27 10.73 -21.85
N THR A 67 -28.01 9.62 -22.55
CA THR A 67 -27.82 9.65 -24.01
C THR A 67 -29.03 9.18 -24.81
N SER A 68 -30.08 8.64 -24.15
CA SER A 68 -31.22 7.95 -24.80
C SER A 68 -30.81 6.76 -25.69
N VAL A 69 -29.54 6.34 -25.60
CA VAL A 69 -28.96 5.26 -26.37
C VAL A 69 -29.16 3.93 -25.64
N LYS A 70 -29.55 2.89 -26.38
CA LYS A 70 -29.60 1.52 -25.84
C LYS A 70 -28.22 0.87 -25.96
N LEU A 71 -27.57 0.65 -24.83
CA LEU A 71 -26.34 -0.14 -24.77
C LEU A 71 -26.65 -1.63 -25.00
N ILE A 72 -25.81 -2.30 -25.78
CA ILE A 72 -25.88 -3.76 -25.92
C ILE A 72 -25.50 -4.39 -24.58
N LYS A 73 -26.29 -5.39 -24.17
CA LYS A 73 -26.17 -6.07 -22.86
C LYS A 73 -24.77 -6.65 -22.65
N ASP A 74 -24.18 -7.17 -23.73
CA ASP A 74 -22.91 -7.90 -23.74
C ASP A 74 -21.70 -6.98 -23.92
N SER A 75 -21.62 -5.91 -23.13
CA SER A 75 -20.40 -5.09 -23.08
C SER A 75 -19.27 -5.92 -22.46
N ILE A 76 -18.24 -6.22 -23.25
CA ILE A 76 -17.15 -7.13 -22.87
C ILE A 76 -16.01 -6.32 -22.22
N PRO A 77 -15.47 -6.74 -21.06
CA PRO A 77 -14.18 -6.23 -20.60
C PRO A 77 -13.11 -6.64 -21.61
N TYR A 78 -12.44 -5.66 -22.22
CA TYR A 78 -11.41 -5.94 -23.23
C TYR A 78 -9.99 -5.91 -22.64
N SER A 79 -9.85 -5.44 -21.39
CA SER A 79 -8.60 -5.46 -20.64
C SER A 79 -8.90 -5.55 -19.15
N GLU A 80 -8.10 -6.37 -18.47
CA GLU A 80 -8.11 -6.55 -17.02
C GLU A 80 -6.66 -6.49 -16.51
N SER A 81 -6.44 -5.74 -15.44
CA SER A 81 -5.17 -5.71 -14.71
C SER A 81 -5.44 -5.87 -13.23
N PHE A 82 -4.82 -6.88 -12.61
CA PHE A 82 -4.93 -7.15 -11.19
C PHE A 82 -3.55 -7.26 -10.56
N TYR A 83 -3.22 -6.32 -9.68
CA TYR A 83 -1.90 -6.24 -9.05
C TYR A 83 -2.00 -5.85 -7.57
N ALA A 84 -0.91 -6.13 -6.86
CA ALA A 84 -0.76 -5.82 -5.45
C ALA A 84 0.36 -4.79 -5.28
N VAL A 85 0.11 -3.78 -4.45
CA VAL A 85 1.09 -2.78 -4.05
C VAL A 85 1.51 -3.08 -2.62
N TYR A 86 2.78 -3.39 -2.45
CA TYR A 86 3.35 -3.74 -1.15
C TYR A 86 3.88 -2.49 -0.44
N PRO A 87 3.67 -2.35 0.88
CA PRO A 87 4.12 -1.18 1.60
C PRO A 87 5.62 -0.93 1.50
N GLU A 88 6.41 -1.99 1.44
CA GLU A 88 7.88 -1.95 1.33
C GLU A 88 8.39 -1.19 0.10
N ASN A 89 7.61 -1.17 -0.99
CA ASN A 89 7.98 -0.47 -2.23
C ASN A 89 7.63 1.03 -2.21
N ASN A 90 6.92 1.49 -1.18
CA ASN A 90 6.34 2.84 -1.10
C ASN A 90 6.91 3.67 0.06
N TYR A 91 8.01 3.22 0.68
CA TYR A 91 8.76 4.04 1.62
C TYR A 91 9.65 5.03 0.87
N LYS A 92 9.41 6.33 1.07
CA LYS A 92 10.29 7.39 0.58
C LYS A 92 11.19 7.87 1.72
N SER A 93 12.46 8.10 1.40
CA SER A 93 13.40 8.76 2.31
C SER A 93 13.20 10.27 2.24
N PHE A 94 12.93 10.89 3.39
CA PHE A 94 12.98 12.32 3.58
C PHE A 94 14.28 12.68 4.28
N GLU A 95 15.09 13.54 3.67
CA GLU A 95 16.19 14.20 4.35
C GLU A 95 15.73 15.60 4.77
N ALA A 96 15.72 15.87 6.07
CA ALA A 96 15.45 17.21 6.57
C ALA A 96 16.51 18.18 6.01
N PHE A 97 16.05 19.30 5.45
CA PHE A 97 16.91 20.31 4.85
C PHE A 97 17.81 21.01 5.89
N GLU A 98 17.45 20.97 7.17
CA GLU A 98 18.27 21.53 8.24
C GLU A 98 19.48 20.65 8.58
N SER A 99 20.64 21.03 8.06
CA SER A 99 21.91 20.69 8.70
C SER A 99 22.00 21.47 10.01
N SER A 100 21.99 20.78 11.15
CA SER A 100 22.36 21.38 12.43
C SER A 100 23.87 21.67 12.41
N SER A 101 24.28 22.81 11.87
CA SER A 101 25.65 23.30 12.06
C SER A 101 25.75 23.82 13.49
N VAL A 102 26.24 22.98 14.40
CA VAL A 102 26.61 23.44 15.74
C VAL A 102 28.03 23.97 15.66
N ASP A 103 28.17 25.29 15.70
CA ASP A 103 29.46 25.96 15.71
C ASP A 103 30.00 25.97 17.15
N TYR A 104 30.96 25.09 17.44
CA TYR A 104 31.71 25.09 18.70
C TYR A 104 33.13 25.58 18.43
N GLY A 105 33.60 26.50 19.28
CA GLY A 105 34.86 27.23 19.17
C GLY A 105 36.12 26.36 19.00
N SER A 106 37.20 27.06 18.65
CA SER A 106 38.42 26.69 17.90
C SER A 106 39.12 25.34 18.09
N ASP A 107 38.73 24.47 19.04
CA ASP A 107 39.53 23.29 19.41
C ASP A 107 38.76 21.95 19.42
N MET A 108 37.62 21.82 18.73
CA MET A 108 36.92 20.54 18.63
C MET A 108 36.76 20.03 17.19
N VAL A 109 37.16 18.77 17.00
CA VAL A 109 36.98 17.97 15.78
C VAL A 109 35.53 18.05 15.31
N LYS A 110 35.33 18.53 14.07
CA LYS A 110 34.03 18.46 13.38
C LYS A 110 33.54 17.02 13.41
N LYS A 111 32.52 16.74 14.21
CA LYS A 111 31.80 15.48 14.16
C LYS A 111 30.63 15.69 13.21
N ASP A 112 30.80 15.28 11.95
CA ASP A 112 29.71 15.26 10.97
C ASP A 112 28.60 14.37 11.52
N LEU A 113 27.59 14.99 12.12
CA LEU A 113 26.35 14.33 12.48
C LEU A 113 25.65 13.99 11.16
N ASN A 114 25.70 12.72 10.78
CA ASN A 114 24.96 12.20 9.63
C ASN A 114 23.53 12.73 9.65
N LYS A 115 23.10 13.35 8.54
CA LYS A 115 21.72 13.85 8.39
C LYS A 115 20.75 12.72 8.75
N LYS A 116 19.81 13.00 9.64
CA LYS A 116 18.75 12.04 9.99
C LYS A 116 17.82 11.90 8.80
N SER A 117 18.02 10.87 7.98
CA SER A 117 17.06 10.43 6.98
C SER A 117 15.89 9.74 7.70
N THR A 118 14.69 10.27 7.54
CA THR A 118 13.46 9.65 8.05
C THR A 118 12.68 9.05 6.89
N TYR A 119 12.14 7.85 7.08
CA TYR A 119 11.36 7.18 6.04
C TYR A 119 9.87 7.38 6.32
N TYR A 120 9.11 7.83 5.32
CA TYR A 120 7.65 7.92 5.41
C TYR A 120 6.99 7.04 4.34
N PHE A 121 5.80 6.53 4.66
CA PHE A 121 5.01 5.72 3.75
C PHE A 121 4.12 6.62 2.89
N GLU A 122 4.23 6.50 1.57
CA GLU A 122 3.34 7.18 0.62
C GLU A 122 2.36 6.16 0.03
N GLY A 123 1.10 6.20 0.46
CA GLY A 123 0.06 5.33 -0.08
C GLY A 123 -0.30 5.69 -1.53
N VAL A 124 -0.95 4.75 -2.23
CA VAL A 124 -1.49 5.03 -3.57
C VAL A 124 -2.59 6.10 -3.46
N SER A 125 -2.56 7.10 -4.34
CA SER A 125 -3.60 8.14 -4.38
C SER A 125 -4.96 7.51 -4.68
N VAL A 126 -5.87 7.55 -3.71
CA VAL A 126 -7.21 6.94 -3.83
C VAL A 126 -8.15 7.69 -4.76
N SER A 127 -7.85 8.95 -5.08
CA SER A 127 -8.70 9.87 -5.86
C SER A 127 -8.95 9.45 -7.32
N THR A 128 -8.13 8.55 -7.86
CA THR A 128 -8.24 8.11 -9.26
C THR A 128 -9.12 6.87 -9.44
N PHE A 129 -9.59 6.26 -8.35
CA PHE A 129 -10.39 5.04 -8.41
C PHE A 129 -11.88 5.34 -8.40
N ASP A 130 -12.64 4.53 -9.16
CA ASP A 130 -14.11 4.62 -9.19
C ASP A 130 -14.76 4.17 -7.88
N LYS A 131 -14.09 3.32 -7.10
CA LYS A 131 -14.56 2.82 -5.81
C LYS A 131 -13.40 2.34 -4.96
N VAL A 132 -13.43 2.66 -3.67
CA VAL A 132 -12.52 2.13 -2.65
C VAL A 132 -13.36 1.46 -1.55
N ILE A 133 -12.99 0.24 -1.15
CA ILE A 133 -13.81 -0.59 -0.24
C ILE A 133 -13.54 -0.24 1.24
N ASP A 134 -12.34 0.22 1.58
CA ASP A 134 -11.89 0.51 2.94
C ASP A 134 -11.40 1.96 3.09
N GLU A 135 -12.23 2.93 2.66
CA GLU A 135 -11.92 4.36 2.79
C GLU A 135 -11.76 4.77 4.26
N GLY A 136 -10.66 5.46 4.59
CA GLY A 136 -10.45 6.07 5.91
C GLY A 136 -9.53 5.30 6.87
N ASN A 137 -8.91 4.20 6.46
CA ASN A 137 -7.91 3.52 7.28
C ASN A 137 -6.53 3.49 6.57
N PRO A 138 -5.59 4.40 6.90
CA PRO A 138 -4.25 4.41 6.32
C PRO A 138 -3.42 3.27 6.92
N ARG A 139 -3.76 2.02 6.61
CA ARG A 139 -3.01 0.86 7.06
C ARG A 139 -1.88 0.57 6.09
N LYS A 140 -0.70 0.29 6.66
CA LYS A 140 0.48 -0.22 5.95
C LYS A 140 0.27 -1.70 5.63
N GLU A 141 -0.77 -1.99 4.85
CA GLU A 141 -1.13 -3.33 4.39
C GLU A 141 -0.94 -3.42 2.88
N ILE A 142 -0.91 -4.65 2.36
CA ILE A 142 -0.85 -4.89 0.91
C ILE A 142 -2.15 -4.36 0.31
N GLN A 143 -2.03 -3.44 -0.65
CA GLN A 143 -3.17 -2.90 -1.36
C GLN A 143 -3.39 -3.71 -2.64
N TYR A 144 -4.64 -4.03 -2.95
CA TYR A 144 -5.00 -4.74 -4.17
C TYR A 144 -5.78 -3.82 -5.09
N ILE A 145 -5.35 -3.78 -6.35
CA ILE A 145 -5.94 -2.91 -7.36
C ILE A 145 -6.42 -3.77 -8.52
N LEU A 146 -7.66 -3.52 -8.93
CA LEU A 146 -8.28 -4.09 -10.13
C LEU A 146 -8.64 -2.95 -11.08
N GLU A 147 -8.04 -2.96 -12.26
CA GLU A 147 -8.37 -2.03 -13.34
C GLU A 147 -9.06 -2.80 -14.46
N LEU A 148 -10.27 -2.35 -14.82
CA LEU A 148 -11.05 -2.90 -15.92
C LEU A 148 -11.27 -1.82 -16.99
N LYS A 149 -11.00 -2.17 -18.24
CA LYS A 149 -11.39 -1.34 -19.39
C LYS A 149 -12.53 -2.00 -20.13
N ILE A 150 -13.61 -1.26 -20.32
CA ILE A 150 -14.84 -1.77 -20.94
C ILE A 150 -15.14 -0.99 -22.20
N LYS A 151 -15.50 -1.74 -23.24
CA LYS A 151 -16.04 -1.18 -24.47
C LYS A 151 -17.54 -1.35 -24.46
N TYR A 152 -18.26 -0.23 -24.40
CA TYR A 152 -19.71 -0.22 -24.54
C TYR A 152 -20.05 -0.20 -26.03
N LEU A 153 -20.82 -1.20 -26.47
CA LEU A 153 -21.39 -1.21 -27.81
C LEU A 153 -22.78 -0.59 -27.76
N ILE A 154 -23.06 0.24 -28.76
CA ILE A 154 -24.32 0.98 -28.91
C ILE A 154 -25.17 0.27 -29.96
N LYS A 155 -26.47 0.15 -29.71
CA LYS A 155 -27.46 -0.36 -30.67
C LYS A 155 -28.02 0.75 -31.56
#